data_AF-A0A093SZH5-F1
#
_entry.id   AF-A0A093SZH5-F1
#
_cell.length_a   1.000
_cell.length_b   1.000
_cell.length_c   1.000
_cell.angle_alpha   90.00
_cell.angle_beta   90.00
_cell.angle_gamma   90.00
#
_symmetry.space_group_name_H-M   'P 1'
#
loop_
_entity.id
_entity.type
_entity.pdbx_description
1 polymer ?
#
loop_
_entity_poly.entity_id
_entity_poly.type
_entity_poly.pdbx_seq_one_letter_code
_entity_poly.pdbx_strand_id
1 'polypeptide(L)'
;MPAEGKSDMERIGLFSEMGYVTIGDKYVSHYMRPFNEAASKNRQMLPGGTKTLSALQAGYFEPQFVRIFDGEAYANPVQLRRRYRLAESKKNLGKAFLPSNGDKLPCGLGSYYGTIGGSYAYFSPQLKARERYIPPGKNFYTNPGKKGTGYGYANLTIGEQFPHEPDGYEVERINAKKAQEEHKRLVKGGPFKLNLYPQEYFDMNPYFNDKPLPPLKKPPPEKPIAPPFKPSSPAKK
;
A
#
# COMPACT_ATOMS: atom_id res chain seq x y z
N MET A 1 84.53 40.58 -32.31
CA MET A 1 84.17 41.38 -31.12
C MET A 1 83.82 42.75 -31.64
N PRO A 2 82.58 43.25 -31.59
CA PRO A 2 82.27 44.47 -32.31
C PRO A 2 82.97 45.64 -31.58
N ALA A 3 83.81 46.35 -32.33
CA ALA A 3 84.63 47.43 -31.85
C ALA A 3 83.77 48.68 -31.64
N GLU A 4 83.85 49.28 -30.45
CA GLU A 4 83.20 50.54 -30.12
C GLU A 4 83.91 51.70 -30.83
N GLY A 5 83.51 51.97 -32.07
CA GLY A 5 83.99 53.13 -32.82
C GLY A 5 83.38 53.19 -34.21
N LYS A 6 82.75 54.32 -34.54
CA LYS A 6 82.22 54.57 -35.89
C LYS A 6 83.35 54.49 -36.92
N SER A 7 83.17 53.71 -37.98
CA SER A 7 84.19 53.56 -39.02
C SER A 7 84.40 54.89 -39.77
N ASP A 8 85.57 55.11 -40.37
CA ASP A 8 85.85 56.35 -41.12
C ASP A 8 84.84 56.62 -42.24
N MET A 9 84.28 55.57 -42.85
CA MET A 9 83.21 55.68 -43.85
C MET A 9 81.94 56.32 -43.29
N GLU A 10 81.58 56.03 -42.03
CA GLU A 10 80.41 56.62 -41.36
C GLU A 10 80.63 58.08 -40.95
N ARG A 11 81.89 58.51 -40.78
CA ARG A 11 82.25 59.90 -40.42
C ARG A 11 82.29 60.85 -41.61
N ILE A 12 82.62 60.34 -42.79
CA ILE A 12 82.76 61.12 -44.03
C ILE A 12 81.38 61.48 -44.63
N GLY A 13 80.31 60.79 -44.25
CA GLY A 13 78.95 61.12 -44.71
C GLY A 13 78.68 60.80 -46.18
N LEU A 14 79.50 59.95 -46.81
CA LEU A 14 79.16 59.39 -48.12
C LEU A 14 78.07 58.33 -47.93
N PHE A 15 76.87 58.66 -48.44
CA PHE A 15 75.67 57.84 -48.60
C PHE A 15 75.75 56.42 -48.01
N SER A 16 75.14 56.23 -46.83
CA SER A 16 74.80 54.89 -46.35
C SER A 16 73.51 54.44 -47.04
N GLU A 17 73.52 53.24 -47.61
CA GLU A 17 72.31 52.62 -48.12
C GLU A 17 71.34 52.40 -46.94
N MET A 18 70.10 52.84 -47.08
CA MET A 18 69.07 52.57 -46.09
C MET A 18 68.74 51.07 -46.13
N GLY A 19 68.85 50.38 -45.00
CA GLY A 19 68.44 48.99 -44.90
C GLY A 19 66.98 48.82 -45.32
N TYR A 20 66.73 48.05 -46.38
CA TYR A 20 65.40 47.81 -46.95
C TYR A 20 64.47 46.95 -46.06
N VAL A 21 64.97 46.50 -44.91
CA VAL A 21 64.27 45.64 -43.97
C VAL A 21 64.57 46.14 -42.57
N THR A 22 63.58 46.22 -41.69
CA THR A 22 63.77 46.60 -40.29
C THR A 22 64.58 45.49 -39.58
N ILE A 23 65.90 45.64 -39.59
CA ILE A 23 66.84 44.74 -38.90
C ILE A 23 66.61 44.92 -37.40
N GLY A 24 65.85 44.00 -36.79
CA GLY A 24 65.55 43.98 -35.35
C GLY A 24 64.06 43.85 -35.01
N ASP A 25 63.15 44.10 -35.96
CA ASP A 25 61.73 43.89 -35.71
C ASP A 25 61.42 42.39 -35.68
N LYS A 26 60.81 41.92 -34.59
CA LYS A 26 60.35 40.54 -34.49
C LYS A 26 59.27 40.29 -35.54
N TYR A 27 59.55 39.39 -36.48
CA TYR A 27 58.59 38.93 -37.48
C TYR A 27 57.35 38.32 -36.78
N VAL A 28 56.17 38.92 -37.00
CA VAL A 28 54.89 38.37 -36.53
C VAL A 28 54.30 37.50 -37.65
N SER A 29 54.47 36.19 -37.54
CA SER A 29 53.95 35.27 -38.55
C SER A 29 52.42 35.34 -38.65
N HIS A 30 51.90 35.43 -39.86
CA HIS A 30 50.45 35.44 -40.12
C HIS A 30 49.79 34.11 -39.75
N TYR A 31 50.56 33.02 -39.73
CA TYR A 31 50.11 31.68 -39.37
C TYR A 31 49.84 31.50 -37.87
N MET A 32 50.41 32.34 -37.01
CA MET A 32 50.25 32.25 -35.55
C MET A 32 49.24 33.26 -34.99
N ARG A 33 48.45 33.92 -35.85
CA ARG A 33 47.39 34.81 -35.38
C ARG A 33 46.20 33.97 -34.90
N PRO A 34 45.75 34.14 -33.64
CA PRO A 34 44.55 33.49 -33.17
C PRO A 34 43.35 33.96 -34.00
N PHE A 35 42.60 33.01 -34.56
CA PHE A 35 41.39 33.32 -35.29
C PHE A 35 40.35 33.93 -34.33
N ASN A 36 39.84 35.12 -34.68
CA ASN A 36 38.79 35.83 -33.95
C ASN A 36 39.10 36.03 -32.45
N GLU A 37 40.17 36.80 -32.14
CA GLU A 37 40.56 37.17 -30.78
C GLU A 37 39.43 37.78 -29.92
N ALA A 38 38.47 38.45 -30.53
CA ALA A 38 37.34 39.03 -29.81
C ALA A 38 36.42 37.94 -29.21
N ALA A 39 36.32 36.78 -29.87
CA ALA A 39 35.52 35.66 -29.40
C ALA A 39 36.14 34.96 -28.19
N SER A 40 37.47 34.92 -28.05
CA SER A 40 38.14 34.28 -26.91
C SER A 40 38.21 35.16 -25.65
N LYS A 41 38.17 36.49 -25.80
CA LYS A 41 38.33 37.45 -24.69
C LYS A 41 37.09 37.58 -23.80
N ASN A 42 35.91 37.19 -24.26
CA ASN A 42 34.65 37.35 -23.54
C ASN A 42 34.16 36.06 -22.88
N ARG A 43 33.09 36.17 -22.07
CA ARG A 43 32.47 35.01 -21.40
C ARG A 43 31.99 34.00 -22.45
N GLN A 44 32.46 32.77 -22.32
CA GLN A 44 32.05 31.66 -23.19
C GLN A 44 30.69 31.11 -22.76
N MET A 45 29.99 30.46 -23.69
CA MET A 45 28.78 29.70 -23.39
C MET A 45 29.11 28.58 -22.42
N LEU A 46 28.34 28.45 -21.34
CA LEU A 46 28.45 27.35 -20.39
C LEU A 46 27.40 26.29 -20.76
N PRO A 47 27.75 25.17 -21.42
CA PRO A 47 26.78 24.18 -21.91
C PRO A 47 26.07 23.37 -20.79
N GLY A 48 26.28 23.71 -19.52
CA GLY A 48 25.78 22.92 -18.39
C GLY A 48 26.45 21.54 -18.32
N GLY A 49 26.05 20.75 -17.32
CA GLY A 49 26.53 19.38 -17.12
C GLY A 49 25.45 18.53 -16.46
N THR A 50 25.51 17.21 -16.64
CA THR A 50 24.57 16.27 -16.03
C THR A 50 24.82 16.19 -14.52
N LYS A 51 23.75 16.34 -13.73
CA LYS A 51 23.83 16.21 -12.27
C LYS A 51 23.45 14.79 -11.89
N THR A 52 24.45 13.90 -11.83
CA THR A 52 24.25 12.45 -11.60
C THR A 52 24.00 12.09 -10.14
N LEU A 53 24.45 12.92 -9.18
CA LEU A 53 24.39 12.62 -7.75
C LEU A 53 23.91 13.84 -6.96
N SER A 54 22.68 14.28 -7.21
CA SER A 54 22.06 15.33 -6.40
C SER A 54 20.68 14.89 -5.93
N ALA A 55 20.43 15.00 -4.63
CA ALA A 55 19.09 14.84 -4.05
C ALA A 55 18.20 16.08 -4.29
N LEU A 56 18.70 17.09 -5.00
CA LEU A 56 17.98 18.31 -5.37
C LEU A 56 17.26 18.13 -6.70
N GLN A 57 16.17 18.90 -6.90
CA GLN A 57 15.37 18.89 -8.13
C GLN A 57 16.15 19.31 -9.39
N ALA A 58 17.35 19.85 -9.24
CA ALA A 58 18.13 20.44 -10.31
C ALA A 58 18.63 19.46 -11.40
N GLY A 59 18.41 18.16 -11.24
CA GLY A 59 18.68 17.12 -12.26
C GLY A 59 17.45 16.65 -13.04
N TYR A 60 16.25 17.13 -12.69
CA TYR A 60 15.00 16.77 -13.35
C TYR A 60 14.57 17.88 -14.31
N PHE A 61 13.75 17.53 -15.31
CA PHE A 61 13.22 18.51 -16.28
C PHE A 61 12.26 19.51 -15.62
N GLU A 62 11.49 19.06 -14.63
CA GLU A 62 10.57 19.91 -13.89
C GLU A 62 11.33 20.72 -12.84
N PRO A 63 11.19 22.07 -12.82
CA PRO A 63 11.90 22.93 -11.86
C PRO A 63 11.44 22.73 -10.42
N GLN A 64 10.21 22.24 -10.23
CA GLN A 64 9.62 21.95 -8.93
C GLN A 64 9.17 20.49 -8.90
N PHE A 65 9.25 19.89 -7.72
CA PHE A 65 8.75 18.54 -7.52
C PHE A 65 7.22 18.54 -7.57
N VAL A 66 6.66 17.88 -8.60
CA VAL A 66 5.21 17.72 -8.73
C VAL A 66 4.75 16.61 -7.79
N ARG A 67 4.16 16.99 -6.65
CA ARG A 67 3.60 16.04 -5.70
C ARG A 67 2.18 15.67 -6.12
N ILE A 68 1.92 14.37 -6.26
CA ILE A 68 0.60 13.84 -6.65
C ILE A 68 -0.49 14.29 -5.67
N PHE A 69 -0.20 14.29 -4.36
CA PHE A 69 -1.16 14.56 -3.29
C PHE A 69 -1.07 15.96 -2.68
N ASP A 70 -0.55 16.97 -3.41
CA ASP A 70 -0.51 18.33 -2.88
C ASP A 70 -1.91 18.97 -2.92
N GLY A 71 -2.41 19.37 -1.75
CA GLY A 71 -3.77 19.89 -1.58
C GLY A 71 -4.83 18.83 -1.33
N GLU A 72 -4.48 17.54 -1.43
CA GLU A 72 -5.36 16.44 -1.03
C GLU A 72 -5.31 16.29 0.49
N ALA A 73 -6.34 16.79 1.18
CA ALA A 73 -6.47 16.56 2.60
C ALA A 73 -6.67 15.06 2.85
N TYR A 74 -5.68 14.38 3.43
CA TYR A 74 -5.83 13.03 3.96
C TYR A 74 -6.98 13.04 5.00
N ALA A 75 -8.18 12.72 4.54
CA ALA A 75 -9.36 12.71 5.38
C ALA A 75 -9.40 11.39 6.14
N ASN A 76 -8.92 11.41 7.38
CA ASN A 76 -9.00 10.22 8.23
C ASN A 76 -10.49 9.89 8.48
N PRO A 77 -11.01 8.74 8.01
CA PRO A 77 -12.44 8.41 8.09
C PRO A 77 -12.92 8.29 9.55
N VAL A 78 -12.03 7.93 10.48
CA VAL A 78 -12.35 7.86 11.91
C VAL A 78 -12.57 9.25 12.49
N GLN A 79 -11.71 10.20 12.15
CA GLN A 79 -11.85 11.60 12.58
C GLN A 79 -13.11 12.22 12.00
N LEU A 80 -13.42 11.95 10.73
CA LEU A 80 -14.62 12.41 10.05
C LEU A 80 -15.89 11.87 10.72
N ARG A 81 -15.97 10.56 10.97
CA ARG A 81 -17.09 9.94 11.70
C ARG A 81 -17.26 10.51 13.12
N ARG A 82 -16.16 10.81 13.81
CA ARG A 82 -16.21 11.42 15.15
C ARG A 82 -16.76 12.84 15.10
N ARG A 83 -16.35 13.65 14.11
CA ARG A 83 -16.88 15.00 13.89
C ARG A 83 -18.38 14.96 13.57
N TYR A 84 -18.81 14.05 12.69
CA TYR A 84 -20.23 13.86 12.38
C TYR A 84 -21.03 13.48 13.62
N ARG A 85 -20.57 12.48 14.39
CA ARG A 85 -21.24 12.07 15.64
C ARG A 85 -21.40 13.22 16.63
N LEU A 86 -20.38 14.06 16.80
CA LEU A 86 -20.44 15.23 17.68
C LEU A 86 -21.38 16.32 17.15
N ALA A 87 -21.44 16.51 15.83
CA ALA A 87 -22.37 17.45 15.22
C ALA A 87 -23.83 16.97 15.35
N GLU A 88 -24.08 15.68 15.17
CA GLU A 88 -25.38 15.06 15.38
C GLU A 88 -25.80 15.09 16.85
N SER A 89 -24.89 14.80 17.78
CA SER A 89 -25.22 14.83 19.21
C SER A 89 -25.61 16.24 19.68
N LYS A 90 -25.07 17.30 19.07
CA LYS A 90 -25.47 18.69 19.35
C LYS A 90 -26.88 19.01 18.89
N LYS A 91 -27.44 18.27 17.93
CA LYS A 91 -28.84 18.44 17.46
C LYS A 91 -29.85 17.81 18.43
N ASN A 92 -29.41 17.00 19.39
CA ASN A 92 -30.30 16.38 20.37
C ASN A 92 -30.77 17.42 21.39
N LEU A 93 -32.03 17.84 21.29
CA LEU A 93 -32.65 18.84 22.18
C LEU A 93 -32.96 18.31 23.60
N GLY A 94 -32.90 16.99 23.80
CA GLY A 94 -33.27 16.34 25.07
C GLY A 94 -32.49 15.06 25.35
N LYS A 95 -32.84 14.39 26.45
CA LYS A 95 -32.27 13.07 26.80
C LYS A 95 -32.64 12.05 25.73
N ALA A 96 -31.71 11.12 25.45
CA ALA A 96 -31.98 10.01 24.53
C ALA A 96 -33.27 9.30 24.97
N PHE A 97 -34.18 9.08 24.02
CA PHE A 97 -35.39 8.31 24.27
C PHE A 97 -34.98 6.90 24.67
N LEU A 98 -35.16 6.58 25.95
CA LEU A 98 -35.05 5.23 26.46
C LEU A 98 -36.44 4.61 26.31
N PRO A 99 -36.65 3.64 25.41
CA PRO A 99 -37.92 2.95 25.33
C PRO A 99 -38.24 2.37 26.71
N SER A 100 -39.44 2.66 27.21
CA SER A 100 -39.92 2.21 28.53
C SER A 100 -40.11 0.70 28.64
N ASN A 101 -39.91 -0.03 27.54
CA ASN A 101 -39.97 -1.48 27.52
C ASN A 101 -38.60 -2.03 27.87
N GLY A 102 -38.36 -2.26 29.17
CA GLY A 102 -37.29 -3.14 29.62
C GLY A 102 -37.42 -4.51 28.96
N ASP A 103 -36.31 -5.21 28.77
CA ASP A 103 -36.28 -6.54 28.16
C ASP A 103 -37.38 -7.42 28.76
N LYS A 104 -38.26 -7.97 27.90
CA LYS A 104 -39.20 -9.00 28.34
C LYS A 104 -38.38 -10.22 28.72
N LEU A 105 -38.09 -10.37 30.01
CA LEU A 105 -37.44 -11.57 30.53
C LEU A 105 -38.29 -12.78 30.12
N PRO A 106 -37.67 -13.89 29.69
CA PRO A 106 -38.40 -15.10 29.35
C PRO A 106 -39.22 -15.56 30.56
N CYS A 107 -40.53 -15.38 30.49
CA CYS A 107 -41.49 -15.86 31.48
C CYS A 107 -41.83 -17.32 31.14
N GLY A 108 -40.90 -18.22 31.47
CA GLY A 108 -41.10 -19.68 31.40
C GLY A 108 -41.40 -20.30 32.77
N LEU A 109 -41.65 -21.61 32.76
CA LEU A 109 -41.82 -22.43 33.96
C LEU A 109 -40.60 -22.24 34.90
N GLY A 110 -40.81 -21.75 36.12
CA GLY A 110 -39.75 -21.49 37.10
C GLY A 110 -39.17 -20.07 37.13
N SER A 111 -39.71 -19.12 36.36
CA SER A 111 -39.37 -17.69 36.48
C SER A 111 -40.15 -17.01 37.63
N TYR A 112 -39.59 -15.96 38.24
CA TYR A 112 -40.17 -15.25 39.42
C TYR A 112 -41.59 -14.71 39.19
N TYR A 113 -41.95 -14.46 37.92
CA TYR A 113 -43.27 -13.96 37.51
C TYR A 113 -44.18 -15.05 36.89
N GLY A 114 -43.74 -16.32 36.86
CA GLY A 114 -44.48 -17.45 36.26
C GLY A 114 -45.30 -18.23 37.28
N THR A 115 -46.61 -18.31 37.09
CA THR A 115 -47.61 -18.74 38.10
C THR A 115 -47.89 -20.25 38.18
N ILE A 116 -46.90 -21.15 38.00
CA ILE A 116 -47.17 -22.61 38.09
C ILE A 116 -46.05 -23.43 38.76
N GLY A 117 -45.09 -22.79 39.45
CA GLY A 117 -44.10 -23.50 40.27
C GLY A 117 -44.19 -23.03 41.71
N GLY A 118 -44.50 -23.93 42.64
CA GLY A 118 -44.50 -23.63 44.08
C GLY A 118 -43.14 -23.11 44.59
N SER A 119 -43.11 -22.58 45.81
CA SER A 119 -41.93 -21.97 46.41
C SER A 119 -40.74 -22.94 46.47
N TYR A 120 -39.61 -22.58 45.85
CA TYR A 120 -38.36 -23.34 45.95
C TYR A 120 -37.77 -23.25 47.37
N ALA A 121 -37.44 -24.40 47.97
CA ALA A 121 -37.01 -24.52 49.37
C ALA A 121 -35.61 -23.94 49.69
N TYR A 122 -34.80 -23.59 48.68
CA TYR A 122 -33.35 -23.32 48.86
C TYR A 122 -32.87 -21.94 48.42
N PHE A 123 -33.75 -20.99 48.09
CA PHE A 123 -33.32 -19.61 47.82
C PHE A 123 -33.21 -18.82 49.12
N SER A 124 -32.03 -18.83 49.75
CA SER A 124 -31.75 -17.85 50.80
C SER A 124 -31.62 -16.45 50.16
N PRO A 125 -32.21 -15.39 50.74
CA PRO A 125 -32.05 -14.01 50.27
C PRO A 125 -30.65 -13.43 50.58
N GLN A 126 -29.72 -14.28 51.01
CA GLN A 126 -28.35 -13.87 51.31
C GLN A 126 -27.63 -13.53 50.01
N LEU A 127 -27.22 -12.27 49.91
CA LEU A 127 -26.36 -11.78 48.86
C LEU A 127 -25.03 -12.54 48.91
N LYS A 128 -24.86 -13.53 48.03
CA LYS A 128 -23.57 -14.18 47.83
C LYS A 128 -22.62 -13.15 47.22
N ALA A 129 -21.42 -13.03 47.79
CA ALA A 129 -20.38 -12.19 47.22
C ALA A 129 -20.12 -12.65 45.78
N ARG A 130 -20.27 -11.74 44.81
CA ARG A 130 -19.91 -12.02 43.42
C ARG A 130 -18.43 -12.37 43.38
N GLU A 131 -18.10 -13.48 42.72
CA GLU A 131 -16.71 -13.82 42.43
C GLU A 131 -16.06 -12.67 41.65
N ARG A 132 -14.78 -12.40 41.96
CA ARG A 132 -14.03 -11.35 41.25
C ARG A 132 -13.92 -11.76 39.78
N TYR A 133 -14.30 -10.84 38.89
CA TYR A 133 -14.18 -11.04 37.45
C TYR A 133 -12.71 -11.30 37.07
N ILE A 134 -12.46 -12.45 36.46
CA ILE A 134 -11.15 -12.81 35.89
C ILE A 134 -11.21 -12.45 34.41
N PRO A 135 -10.40 -11.51 33.92
CA PRO A 135 -10.36 -11.18 32.50
C PRO A 135 -9.89 -12.42 31.71
N PRO A 136 -10.51 -12.71 30.55
CA PRO A 136 -10.07 -13.81 29.70
C PRO A 136 -8.61 -13.58 29.30
N GLY A 137 -7.80 -14.64 29.39
CA GLY A 137 -6.40 -14.61 28.98
C GLY A 137 -6.25 -14.23 27.50
N LYS A 138 -5.03 -13.84 27.09
CA LYS A 138 -4.74 -13.59 25.68
C LYS A 138 -5.02 -14.85 24.86
N ASN A 139 -5.68 -14.69 23.72
CA ASN A 139 -5.87 -15.76 22.74
C ASN A 139 -4.50 -16.34 22.35
N PHE A 140 -4.31 -17.65 22.48
CA PHE A 140 -3.11 -18.33 22.01
C PHE A 140 -2.94 -18.09 20.51
N TYR A 141 -1.81 -17.50 20.13
CA TYR A 141 -1.47 -17.28 18.74
C TYR A 141 -0.86 -18.56 18.17
N THR A 142 -1.70 -19.47 17.69
CA THR A 142 -1.22 -20.64 16.93
C THR A 142 -0.96 -20.20 15.50
N ASN A 143 0.31 -20.02 15.14
CA ASN A 143 0.68 -19.86 13.74
C ASN A 143 0.61 -21.26 13.11
N PRO A 144 -0.34 -21.55 12.20
CA PRO A 144 -0.36 -22.84 11.53
C PRO A 144 0.98 -23.03 10.81
N GLY A 145 1.58 -24.21 10.94
CA GLY A 145 2.86 -24.52 10.31
C GLY A 145 2.83 -24.25 8.79
N LYS A 146 4.02 -24.03 8.19
CA LYS A 146 4.15 -23.81 6.75
C LYS A 146 3.40 -24.92 5.99
N LYS A 147 2.38 -24.52 5.21
CA LYS A 147 1.79 -25.38 4.18
C LYS A 147 2.90 -25.73 3.20
N GLY A 148 3.47 -26.93 3.33
CA GLY A 148 4.52 -27.40 2.42
C GLY A 148 5.48 -28.45 2.98
N THR A 149 5.63 -28.59 4.30
CA THR A 149 6.60 -29.56 4.86
C THR A 149 5.96 -30.94 5.11
N GLY A 150 5.89 -31.73 4.04
CA GLY A 150 6.32 -33.14 4.02
C GLY A 150 5.59 -34.24 4.80
N TYR A 151 4.60 -33.96 5.65
CA TYR A 151 3.91 -35.03 6.39
C TYR A 151 2.38 -34.89 6.28
N GLY A 152 1.77 -35.72 5.43
CA GLY A 152 0.34 -36.05 5.49
C GLY A 152 -0.62 -35.28 4.57
N TYR A 153 -0.35 -35.15 3.26
CA TYR A 153 -1.40 -34.72 2.34
C TYR A 153 -2.25 -35.89 1.87
N ALA A 154 -3.56 -35.65 1.81
CA ALA A 154 -4.51 -36.58 1.21
C ALA A 154 -4.18 -36.82 -0.28
N ASN A 155 -4.35 -38.06 -0.75
CA ASN A 155 -4.14 -38.49 -2.15
C ASN A 155 -2.68 -38.47 -2.68
N LEU A 156 -1.66 -38.69 -1.84
CA LEU A 156 -0.28 -38.84 -2.31
C LEU A 156 0.01 -40.21 -2.94
N THR A 157 -0.71 -41.25 -2.50
CA THR A 157 -0.52 -42.63 -2.93
C THR A 157 -1.48 -42.99 -4.06
N ILE A 158 -1.07 -43.91 -4.92
CA ILE A 158 -1.92 -44.49 -5.97
C ILE A 158 -2.93 -45.43 -5.28
N GLY A 159 -4.16 -44.95 -5.04
CA GLY A 159 -5.25 -45.71 -4.42
C GLY A 159 -6.24 -44.80 -3.69
N GLU A 160 -7.47 -45.28 -3.45
CA GLU A 160 -8.43 -44.57 -2.60
C GLU A 160 -7.91 -44.51 -1.16
N GLN A 161 -7.96 -43.33 -0.55
CA GLN A 161 -7.53 -43.14 0.82
C GLN A 161 -8.55 -43.76 1.78
N PHE A 162 -8.08 -44.50 2.78
CA PHE A 162 -8.94 -45.08 3.79
C PHE A 162 -9.78 -43.98 4.47
N PRO A 163 -11.11 -44.17 4.60
CA PRO A 163 -11.94 -43.22 5.30
C PRO A 163 -11.50 -43.14 6.77
N HIS A 164 -11.49 -41.93 7.31
CA HIS A 164 -11.20 -41.71 8.72
C HIS A 164 -12.41 -42.19 9.54
N GLU A 165 -12.26 -43.30 10.24
CA GLU A 165 -13.23 -43.74 11.24
C GLU A 165 -13.13 -42.85 12.50
N PRO A 166 -14.26 -42.35 13.02
CA PRO A 166 -14.24 -41.51 14.21
C PRO A 166 -13.80 -42.30 15.45
N ASP A 167 -12.96 -41.67 16.27
CA ASP A 167 -12.51 -42.24 17.55
C ASP A 167 -13.67 -42.29 18.58
N GLY A 168 -13.64 -43.26 19.49
CA GLY A 168 -14.68 -43.50 20.50
C GLY A 168 -14.90 -42.32 21.46
N TYR A 169 -13.91 -41.44 21.61
CA TYR A 169 -14.01 -40.21 22.40
C TYR A 169 -14.76 -39.08 21.68
N GLU A 170 -14.96 -39.15 20.36
CA GLU A 170 -15.64 -38.10 19.58
C GLU A 170 -17.15 -38.35 19.41
N VAL A 171 -17.68 -39.46 19.96
CA VAL A 171 -19.06 -39.90 19.74
C VAL A 171 -20.08 -38.83 20.12
N GLU A 172 -19.90 -38.16 21.26
CA GLU A 172 -20.80 -37.08 21.70
C GLU A 172 -20.81 -35.89 20.73
N ARG A 173 -19.64 -35.50 20.24
CA ARG A 173 -19.47 -34.38 19.30
C ARG A 173 -20.12 -34.70 17.95
N ILE A 174 -19.97 -35.94 17.49
CA ILE A 174 -20.56 -36.42 16.23
C ILE A 174 -22.08 -36.46 16.34
N ASN A 175 -22.61 -36.96 17.46
CA ASN A 175 -24.05 -37.01 17.72
C ASN A 175 -24.65 -35.60 17.81
N ALA A 176 -23.99 -34.67 18.49
CA ALA A 176 -24.42 -33.26 18.54
C ALA A 176 -24.43 -32.61 17.15
N LYS A 177 -23.42 -32.89 16.32
CA LYS A 177 -23.34 -32.38 14.95
C LYS A 177 -24.46 -32.95 14.07
N LYS A 178 -24.72 -34.27 14.14
CA LYS A 178 -25.83 -34.92 13.44
C LYS A 178 -27.18 -34.33 13.84
N ALA A 179 -27.44 -34.15 15.14
CA ALA A 179 -28.67 -33.52 15.63
C ALA A 179 -28.83 -32.08 15.12
N GLN A 180 -27.75 -31.31 15.05
CA GLN A 180 -27.77 -29.95 14.50
C GLN A 180 -28.05 -29.94 12.98
N GLU A 181 -27.48 -30.88 12.23
CA GLU A 181 -27.70 -31.03 10.79
C GLU A 181 -29.15 -31.46 10.49
N GLU A 182 -29.70 -32.39 11.26
CA GLU A 182 -31.11 -32.79 11.17
C GLU A 182 -32.04 -31.63 11.50
N HIS A 183 -31.77 -30.90 12.58
CA HIS A 183 -32.52 -29.69 12.92
C HIS A 183 -32.49 -28.67 11.77
N LYS A 184 -31.31 -28.39 11.19
CA LYS A 184 -31.18 -27.49 10.04
C LYS A 184 -31.92 -27.99 8.80
N ARG A 185 -31.95 -29.30 8.57
CA ARG A 185 -32.68 -29.91 7.44
C ARG A 185 -34.21 -29.81 7.62
N LEU A 186 -34.69 -29.92 8.85
CA LEU A 186 -36.12 -29.81 9.20
C LEU A 186 -36.61 -28.35 9.18
N VAL A 187 -35.72 -27.38 9.39
CA VAL A 187 -36.03 -25.95 9.26
C VAL A 187 -36.31 -25.63 7.79
N LYS A 188 -37.60 -25.51 7.43
CA LYS A 188 -38.03 -25.02 6.12
C LYS A 188 -37.90 -23.50 6.07
N GLY A 189 -36.99 -23.01 5.23
CA GLY A 189 -36.79 -21.58 4.99
C GLY A 189 -35.50 -21.03 5.58
N GLY A 190 -35.09 -19.85 5.10
CA GLY A 190 -33.98 -19.11 5.70
C GLY A 190 -34.34 -18.54 7.07
N PRO A 191 -33.37 -17.98 7.81
CA PRO A 191 -33.66 -17.23 9.03
C PRO A 191 -34.74 -16.17 8.75
N PHE A 192 -35.66 -15.96 9.71
CA PHE A 192 -36.71 -14.96 9.60
C PHE A 192 -36.07 -13.59 9.34
N LYS A 193 -36.26 -13.08 8.13
CA LYS A 193 -35.80 -11.74 7.76
C LYS A 193 -36.86 -10.76 8.27
N LEU A 194 -36.54 -10.06 9.36
CA LEU A 194 -37.33 -8.90 9.78
C LEU A 194 -37.28 -7.86 8.65
N ASN A 195 -38.43 -7.51 8.09
CA ASN A 195 -38.55 -6.42 7.11
C ASN A 195 -38.34 -5.02 7.74
N LEU A 196 -37.98 -4.95 9.03
CA LEU A 196 -37.56 -3.71 9.69
C LEU A 196 -36.07 -3.44 9.46
N TYR A 197 -35.60 -3.53 8.23
CA TYR A 197 -34.33 -2.89 7.90
C TYR A 197 -34.58 -1.37 7.96
N PRO A 198 -33.72 -0.56 8.60
CA PRO A 198 -33.86 0.89 8.58
C PRO A 198 -33.52 1.39 7.17
N GLN A 199 -34.47 1.24 6.25
CA GLN A 199 -34.47 1.91 4.95
C GLN A 199 -35.16 3.26 5.14
N GLU A 200 -34.53 4.32 4.64
CA GLU A 200 -35.08 5.68 4.69
C GLU A 200 -36.38 5.83 3.87
N TYR A 201 -36.63 4.90 2.94
CA TYR A 201 -37.73 4.94 1.99
C TYR A 201 -38.52 3.62 2.04
N PHE A 202 -39.84 3.70 1.87
CA PHE A 202 -40.73 2.54 1.83
C PHE A 202 -40.49 1.64 0.61
N ASP A 203 -40.00 2.23 -0.49
CA ASP A 203 -39.71 1.54 -1.75
C ASP A 203 -38.22 1.59 -2.08
N MET A 204 -37.76 0.62 -2.89
CA MET A 204 -36.39 0.61 -3.42
C MET A 204 -36.17 1.84 -4.31
N ASN A 205 -35.17 2.66 -3.99
CA ASN A 205 -34.81 3.82 -4.79
C ASN A 205 -34.43 3.37 -6.22
N PRO A 206 -35.14 3.80 -7.28
CA PRO A 206 -34.87 3.36 -8.66
C PRO A 206 -33.53 3.88 -9.19
N TYR A 207 -32.92 4.87 -8.54
CA TYR A 207 -31.65 5.48 -8.93
C TYR A 207 -30.45 4.96 -8.12
N PHE A 208 -30.68 4.24 -7.01
CA PHE A 208 -29.62 3.81 -6.11
C PHE A 208 -29.83 2.35 -5.70
N ASN A 209 -28.88 1.49 -6.05
CA ASN A 209 -28.96 0.07 -5.76
C ASN A 209 -27.80 -0.31 -4.83
N ASP A 210 -28.11 -0.64 -3.57
CA ASP A 210 -27.12 -1.05 -2.56
C ASP A 210 -26.56 -2.46 -2.81
N LYS A 211 -27.02 -3.13 -3.87
CA LYS A 211 -26.46 -4.41 -4.29
C LYS A 211 -25.02 -4.16 -4.76
N PRO A 212 -24.03 -4.89 -4.22
CA PRO A 212 -22.68 -4.79 -4.72
C PRO A 212 -22.68 -5.14 -6.21
N LEU A 213 -21.88 -4.41 -6.99
CA LEU A 213 -21.71 -4.69 -8.41
C LEU A 213 -21.32 -6.16 -8.60
N PRO A 214 -21.82 -6.82 -9.65
CA PRO A 214 -21.40 -8.18 -9.96
C PRO A 214 -19.87 -8.19 -10.10
N PRO A 215 -19.20 -9.26 -9.64
CA PRO A 215 -17.74 -9.35 -9.72
C PRO A 215 -17.29 -9.18 -11.17
N LEU A 216 -16.23 -8.40 -11.38
CA LEU A 216 -15.66 -8.21 -12.71
C LEU A 216 -15.35 -9.57 -13.33
N LYS A 217 -15.83 -9.78 -14.56
CA LYS A 217 -15.48 -10.97 -15.35
C LYS A 217 -13.96 -10.98 -15.51
N LYS A 218 -13.31 -12.03 -15.00
CA LYS A 218 -11.87 -12.20 -15.16
C LYS A 218 -11.56 -12.34 -16.65
N PRO A 219 -10.52 -11.68 -17.17
CA PRO A 219 -10.07 -11.94 -18.53
C PRO A 219 -9.68 -13.42 -18.66
N PRO A 220 -9.83 -14.00 -19.87
CA PRO A 220 -9.35 -15.35 -20.12
C PRO A 220 -7.86 -15.45 -19.77
N PRO A 221 -7.39 -16.59 -19.23
CA PRO A 221 -5.98 -16.77 -18.92
C PRO A 221 -5.13 -16.60 -20.19
N GLU A 222 -4.07 -15.80 -20.10
CA GLU A 222 -3.11 -15.65 -21.18
C GLU A 222 -2.47 -17.01 -21.49
N LYS A 223 -2.44 -17.38 -22.77
CA LYS A 223 -1.79 -18.62 -23.20
C LYS A 223 -0.28 -18.48 -22.92
N PRO A 224 0.35 -19.45 -22.26
CA PRO A 224 1.80 -19.40 -22.05
C PRO A 224 2.50 -19.38 -23.40
N ILE A 225 3.33 -18.36 -23.62
CA ILE A 225 4.18 -18.26 -24.82
C ILE A 225 5.23 -19.36 -24.69
N ALA A 226 5.19 -20.36 -25.58
CA ALA A 226 6.19 -21.41 -25.62
C ALA A 226 7.56 -20.78 -25.92
N PRO A 227 8.62 -21.11 -25.15
CA PRO A 227 9.96 -20.64 -25.47
C PRO A 227 10.38 -21.19 -26.85
N PRO A 228 11.10 -20.40 -27.65
CA PRO A 228 11.60 -20.86 -28.94
C PRO A 228 12.52 -22.07 -28.75
N PHE A 229 12.43 -23.02 -29.69
CA PHE A 229 13.25 -24.24 -29.68
C PHE A 229 14.75 -23.89 -29.65
N LYS A 230 15.46 -24.40 -28.64
CA LYS A 230 16.91 -24.26 -28.50
C LYS A 230 17.57 -25.61 -28.80
N PRO A 231 18.34 -25.75 -29.90
CA PRO A 231 19.04 -27.00 -30.17
C PRO A 231 20.07 -27.30 -29.07
N SER A 232 20.27 -28.59 -28.76
CA SER A 232 21.32 -29.04 -27.84
C SER A 232 22.69 -28.67 -28.40
N SER A 233 23.56 -28.12 -27.54
CA SER A 233 24.94 -27.76 -27.87
C SER A 233 25.67 -28.89 -28.60
N PRO A 234 26.61 -28.59 -29.53
CA PRO A 234 27.37 -29.61 -30.23
C PRO A 234 28.21 -30.45 -29.25
N ALA A 235 28.43 -31.73 -29.59
CA ALA A 235 29.22 -32.65 -28.79
C ALA A 235 30.61 -32.05 -28.52
N LYS A 236 31.08 -32.18 -27.27
CA LYS A 236 32.44 -31.78 -26.89
C LYS A 236 33.45 -32.53 -27.78
N LYS A 237 34.38 -31.80 -28.39
CA LYS A 237 35.57 -32.38 -29.03
C LYS A 237 36.50 -32.98 -27.97
#